data_AF-A0A7M2X0H0-F1
#
_entry.id   AF-A0A7M2X0H0-F1
#
_cell.length_a   1.000
_cell.length_b   1.000
_cell.length_c   1.000
_cell.angle_alpha   90.00
_cell.angle_beta   90.00
_cell.angle_gamma   90.00
#
_symmetry.space_group_name_H-M   'P 1'
#
loop_
_entity.id
_entity.type
_entity.pdbx_description
1 polymer ?
#
loop_
_entity_poly.entity_id
_entity_poly.type
_entity_poly.pdbx_seq_one_letter_code
_entity_poly.pdbx_strand_id
1 'polypeptide(L)'
;MKVSHLSDLLGHFGRGIESAGGGAVAKELDVLSTAMRPFADRTVADFVKFLGQCEEYQRTGVASGKKPMAAKTPKAAADPDRISRVVAELKALLEEARRQDVAESRIDAAVAGLSAFSKADLDNMARQLEIQPRPKTKPDAIKKIRDTINMQAEISARVELSSKGY
;
A
#
# COMPACT_ATOMS: atom_id res chain seq x y z
N MET A 1 -9.46 -18.04 -9.29
CA MET A 1 -9.93 -18.73 -10.51
C MET A 1 -9.93 -17.74 -11.66
N LYS A 2 -9.37 -18.11 -12.82
CA LYS A 2 -9.40 -17.29 -14.04
C LYS A 2 -10.70 -17.54 -14.81
N VAL A 3 -11.09 -16.58 -15.64
CA VAL A 3 -12.27 -16.70 -16.51
C VAL A 3 -12.10 -17.85 -17.52
N SER A 4 -10.88 -18.09 -18.02
CA SER A 4 -10.59 -19.23 -18.90
C SER A 4 -11.00 -20.57 -18.29
N HIS A 5 -10.65 -20.81 -17.02
CA HIS A 5 -11.00 -22.06 -16.34
C HIS A 5 -12.52 -22.21 -16.18
N LEU A 6 -13.22 -21.08 -15.98
CA LEU A 6 -14.68 -21.08 -15.88
C LEU A 6 -15.35 -21.33 -17.23
N SER A 7 -14.87 -20.70 -18.31
CA SER A 7 -15.40 -20.95 -19.66
C SER A 7 -15.19 -22.40 -20.10
N ASP A 8 -14.04 -23.00 -19.76
CA ASP A 8 -13.75 -24.40 -20.09
C ASP A 8 -14.71 -25.34 -19.33
N LEU A 9 -14.92 -25.09 -18.02
CA LEU A 9 -15.89 -25.85 -17.22
C LEU A 9 -17.31 -25.76 -17.80
N LEU A 10 -17.76 -24.55 -18.18
CA LEU A 10 -19.07 -24.36 -18.80
C LEU A 10 -19.18 -25.12 -20.14
N GLY A 11 -18.12 -25.16 -20.94
CA GLY A 11 -18.09 -25.96 -22.17
C GLY A 11 -18.14 -27.47 -21.92
N HIS A 12 -17.52 -27.96 -20.85
CA HIS A 12 -17.65 -29.36 -20.42
C HIS A 12 -19.08 -29.68 -19.96
N PHE A 13 -19.70 -28.80 -19.17
CA PHE A 13 -21.10 -28.96 -18.76
C PHE A 13 -22.06 -28.91 -19.95
N GLY A 14 -21.85 -28.00 -20.90
CA GLY A 14 -22.65 -27.90 -22.12
C GLY A 14 -22.68 -29.21 -22.90
N ARG A 15 -21.50 -29.83 -23.13
CA ARG A 15 -21.40 -31.15 -23.77
C ARG A 15 -22.11 -32.26 -22.99
N GLY A 16 -21.99 -32.25 -21.66
CA GLY A 16 -22.71 -33.20 -20.80
C GLY A 16 -24.22 -33.05 -20.91
N ILE A 17 -24.73 -31.83 -20.87
CA ILE A 17 -26.16 -31.52 -20.97
C ILE A 17 -26.71 -31.85 -22.36
N GLU A 18 -25.94 -31.59 -23.41
CA GLU A 18 -26.31 -31.96 -24.78
C GLU A 18 -26.51 -33.48 -24.91
N SER A 19 -25.59 -34.27 -24.34
CA SER A 19 -25.70 -35.74 -24.34
C SER A 19 -26.91 -36.26 -23.56
N ALA A 20 -27.42 -35.47 -22.61
CA ALA A 20 -28.62 -35.77 -21.82
C ALA A 20 -29.93 -35.30 -22.48
N GLY A 21 -29.89 -34.78 -23.72
CA GLY A 21 -31.06 -34.28 -24.45
C GLY A 21 -31.40 -32.81 -24.18
N GLY A 22 -30.59 -32.09 -23.40
CA GLY A 22 -30.77 -30.68 -23.07
C GLY A 22 -30.19 -29.71 -24.11
N GLY A 23 -30.39 -29.98 -25.41
CA GLY A 23 -29.69 -29.28 -26.50
C GLY A 23 -29.84 -27.75 -26.51
N ALA A 24 -30.96 -27.20 -26.04
CA ALA A 24 -31.16 -25.75 -25.93
C ALA A 24 -30.25 -25.12 -24.86
N VAL A 25 -30.20 -25.71 -23.66
CA VAL A 25 -29.36 -25.25 -22.55
C VAL A 25 -27.87 -25.40 -22.88
N ALA A 26 -27.50 -26.48 -23.56
CA ALA A 26 -26.12 -26.68 -24.03
C ALA A 26 -25.66 -25.57 -24.98
N LYS A 27 -26.52 -25.15 -25.91
CA LYS A 27 -26.24 -24.02 -26.82
C LYS A 27 -26.08 -22.69 -26.07
N GLU A 28 -26.93 -22.42 -25.08
CA GLU A 28 -26.80 -21.19 -24.27
C GLU A 28 -25.50 -21.17 -23.47
N LEU A 29 -25.09 -22.31 -22.91
CA LEU A 29 -23.81 -22.43 -22.21
C LEU A 29 -22.62 -22.26 -23.15
N ASP A 30 -22.71 -22.76 -24.39
CA ASP A 30 -21.67 -22.59 -25.40
C ASP A 30 -21.53 -21.11 -25.83
N VAL A 31 -22.66 -20.44 -26.05
CA VAL A 31 -22.71 -18.99 -26.33
C VAL A 31 -22.10 -18.20 -25.18
N LEU A 32 -22.48 -18.51 -23.94
CA LEU A 32 -21.92 -17.87 -22.74
C LEU A 32 -20.40 -18.10 -22.63
N SER A 33 -19.94 -19.35 -22.83
CA SER A 33 -18.52 -19.68 -22.78
C SER A 33 -17.72 -18.91 -23.84
N THR A 34 -18.27 -18.75 -25.03
CA THR A 34 -17.66 -17.99 -26.13
C THR A 34 -17.62 -16.50 -25.82
N ALA A 35 -18.70 -15.95 -25.27
CA ALA A 35 -18.77 -14.54 -24.86
C ALA A 35 -17.78 -14.19 -23.74
N MET A 36 -17.36 -15.17 -22.93
CA MET A 36 -16.38 -14.97 -21.85
C MET A 36 -14.91 -14.99 -22.34
N ARG A 37 -14.62 -15.47 -23.56
CA ARG A 37 -13.25 -15.58 -24.10
C ARG A 37 -12.44 -14.28 -24.09
N PRO A 38 -12.99 -13.09 -24.41
CA PRO A 38 -12.23 -11.84 -24.36
C PRO A 38 -11.65 -11.50 -22.96
N PHE A 39 -12.19 -12.12 -21.90
CA PHE A 39 -11.78 -11.90 -20.53
C PHE A 39 -10.95 -13.05 -19.95
N ALA A 40 -10.47 -13.99 -20.77
CA ALA A 40 -9.79 -15.22 -20.35
C ALA A 40 -8.66 -14.99 -19.32
N ASP A 41 -7.87 -13.92 -19.48
CA ASP A 41 -6.76 -13.57 -18.59
C ASP A 41 -7.17 -12.92 -17.27
N ARG A 42 -8.42 -12.48 -17.15
CA ARG A 42 -8.95 -11.83 -15.95
C ARG A 42 -9.36 -12.84 -14.89
N THR A 43 -9.40 -12.39 -13.64
CA THR A 43 -9.95 -13.19 -12.56
C THR A 43 -11.47 -13.17 -12.62
N VAL A 44 -12.12 -14.24 -12.12
CA VAL A 44 -13.59 -14.28 -12.02
C VAL A 44 -14.13 -13.11 -11.17
N ALA A 45 -13.39 -12.71 -10.13
CA ALA A 45 -13.78 -11.58 -9.29
C ALA A 45 -13.78 -10.25 -10.07
N ASP A 46 -12.81 -10.04 -10.96
CA ASP A 46 -12.76 -8.84 -11.81
C ASP A 46 -13.88 -8.86 -12.87
N PHE A 47 -14.19 -10.04 -13.41
CA PHE A 47 -15.30 -10.21 -14.34
C PHE A 47 -16.66 -9.90 -13.68
N VAL A 48 -16.90 -10.37 -12.46
CA VAL A 48 -18.13 -10.06 -11.70
C VAL A 48 -18.25 -8.55 -11.43
N LYS A 49 -17.14 -7.90 -11.06
CA LYS A 49 -17.13 -6.43 -10.89
C LYS A 49 -17.47 -5.71 -12.18
N PHE A 50 -16.92 -6.17 -13.31
CA PHE A 50 -17.22 -5.61 -14.63
C PHE A 50 -18.70 -5.75 -14.98
N LEU A 51 -19.32 -6.91 -14.72
CA LEU A 51 -20.76 -7.09 -14.94
C LEU A 51 -21.60 -6.10 -14.12
N GLY A 52 -21.25 -5.87 -12.85
CA GLY A 52 -21.91 -4.86 -12.03
C GLY A 52 -21.77 -3.44 -12.58
N GLN A 53 -20.60 -3.09 -13.13
CA GLN A 53 -20.39 -1.79 -13.79
C GLN A 53 -21.22 -1.64 -15.06
N CYS A 54 -21.37 -2.70 -15.85
CA CYS A 54 -22.23 -2.69 -17.04
C CYS A 54 -23.70 -2.49 -16.67
N GLU A 55 -24.18 -3.14 -15.61
CA GLU A 55 -25.56 -2.98 -15.13
C GLU A 55 -25.80 -1.55 -14.59
N GLU A 56 -24.87 -1.01 -13.81
CA GLU A 56 -24.92 0.38 -13.34
C GLU A 56 -24.91 1.37 -14.50
N TYR A 57 -24.09 1.13 -15.53
CA TYR A 57 -24.04 1.94 -16.75
C TYR A 57 -25.36 1.89 -17.52
N GLN A 58 -25.93 0.70 -17.72
CA GLN A 58 -27.23 0.55 -18.38
C GLN A 58 -28.33 1.29 -17.62
N ARG A 59 -28.30 1.28 -16.29
CA ARG A 59 -29.32 1.91 -15.45
C ARG A 59 -29.20 3.44 -15.39
N THR A 60 -27.97 3.95 -15.31
CA THR A 60 -27.71 5.36 -15.00
C THR A 60 -27.22 6.18 -16.20
N GLY A 61 -26.77 5.51 -17.27
CA GLY A 61 -26.08 6.13 -18.40
C GLY A 61 -24.69 6.67 -18.06
N VAL A 62 -24.25 6.56 -16.81
CA VAL A 62 -22.96 7.06 -16.33
C VAL A 62 -22.02 5.89 -16.15
N ALA A 63 -20.93 5.87 -16.91
CA ALA A 63 -19.91 4.85 -16.71
C ALA A 63 -19.20 5.18 -15.39
N SER A 64 -19.45 4.38 -14.34
CA SER A 64 -18.71 4.42 -13.08
C SER A 64 -17.29 3.86 -13.26
N GLY A 65 -16.63 4.23 -14.36
CA GLY A 65 -15.20 4.20 -14.43
C GLY A 65 -14.69 5.20 -13.40
N LYS A 66 -14.05 4.71 -12.33
CA LYS A 66 -12.97 5.50 -11.73
C LYS A 66 -12.20 6.07 -12.91
N LYS A 67 -12.14 7.41 -13.03
CA LYS A 67 -11.27 8.10 -14.00
C LYS A 67 -10.04 7.21 -14.16
N PRO A 68 -9.64 6.80 -15.39
CA PRO A 68 -8.45 6.00 -15.58
C PRO A 68 -7.42 6.64 -14.67
N MET A 69 -6.98 5.90 -13.65
CA MET A 69 -6.09 6.45 -12.63
C MET A 69 -4.93 6.94 -13.46
N ALA A 70 -4.87 8.26 -13.69
CA ALA A 70 -4.04 8.86 -14.72
C ALA A 70 -2.71 8.17 -14.57
N ALA A 71 -2.32 7.39 -15.59
CA ALA A 71 -1.24 6.40 -15.49
C ALA A 71 -0.18 7.08 -14.66
N LYS A 72 -0.02 6.64 -13.39
CA LYS A 72 0.60 7.46 -12.35
C LYS A 72 1.80 8.05 -13.03
N THR A 73 1.76 9.36 -13.35
CA THR A 73 2.95 10.07 -13.79
C THR A 73 3.95 9.63 -12.75
N PRO A 74 5.00 8.88 -13.10
CA PRO A 74 5.82 8.19 -12.12
C PRO A 74 6.11 9.22 -11.07
N LYS A 75 5.48 9.06 -9.89
CA LYS A 75 5.48 10.09 -8.85
C LYS A 75 6.95 10.32 -8.67
N ALA A 76 7.43 11.49 -9.12
CA ALA A 76 8.84 11.77 -9.36
C ALA A 76 9.59 11.03 -8.26
N ALA A 77 10.33 9.98 -8.67
CA ALA A 77 10.96 9.02 -7.76
C ALA A 77 11.44 9.86 -6.59
N ALA A 78 10.87 9.62 -5.40
CA ALA A 78 11.04 10.51 -4.26
C ALA A 78 12.51 10.87 -4.23
N ASP A 79 12.80 12.14 -4.51
CA ASP A 79 14.15 12.61 -4.86
C ASP A 79 15.11 11.93 -3.89
N PRO A 80 16.04 11.05 -4.33
CA PRO A 80 16.91 10.31 -3.41
C PRO A 80 17.62 11.25 -2.44
N ASP A 81 17.84 12.49 -2.90
CA ASP A 81 18.33 13.61 -2.11
C ASP A 81 17.39 14.01 -0.98
N ARG A 82 16.06 13.96 -1.17
CA ARG A 82 15.08 14.29 -0.13
C ARG A 82 15.09 13.30 1.02
N ILE A 83 15.18 11.99 0.75
CA ILE A 83 15.28 10.99 1.82
C ILE A 83 16.60 11.18 2.57
N SER A 84 17.69 11.36 1.84
CA SER A 84 19.02 11.55 2.43
C SER A 84 19.10 12.82 3.28
N ARG A 85 18.48 13.93 2.84
CA ARG A 85 18.36 15.18 3.60
C ARG A 85 17.56 14.98 4.88
N VAL A 86 16.39 14.35 4.82
CA VAL A 86 15.59 14.10 6.02
C VAL A 86 16.30 13.17 7.00
N VAL A 87 17.03 12.16 6.52
CA VAL A 87 17.84 11.33 7.42
C VAL A 87 18.96 12.14 8.05
N ALA A 88 19.63 13.02 7.29
CA ALA A 88 20.66 13.89 7.84
C ALA A 88 20.08 14.85 8.90
N GLU A 89 18.89 15.41 8.66
CA GLU A 89 18.16 16.24 9.62
C GLU A 89 17.79 15.45 10.89
N LEU A 90 17.29 14.21 10.75
CA LEU A 90 16.98 13.35 11.89
C LEU A 90 18.24 12.95 12.68
N LYS A 91 19.37 12.71 12.00
CA LYS A 91 20.65 12.46 12.66
C LYS A 91 21.17 13.69 13.40
N ALA A 92 21.08 14.87 12.78
CA ALA A 92 21.42 16.12 13.44
C ALA A 92 20.52 16.35 14.67
N LEU A 93 19.22 16.08 14.56
CA LEU A 93 18.28 16.18 15.68
C LEU A 93 18.59 15.18 16.80
N LEU A 94 19.05 13.95 16.46
CA LEU A 94 19.51 12.97 17.45
C LEU A 94 20.79 13.44 18.18
N GLU A 95 21.72 14.06 17.46
CA GLU A 95 22.93 14.63 18.05
C GLU A 95 22.65 15.88 18.90
N GLU A 96 21.72 16.74 18.47
CA GLU A 96 21.23 17.86 19.29
C GLU A 96 20.50 17.35 20.54
N ALA A 97 19.68 16.29 20.41
CA ALA A 97 18.98 15.68 21.54
C ALA A 97 19.97 15.11 22.57
N ARG A 98 21.12 14.58 22.10
CA ARG A 98 22.23 14.17 22.97
C ARG A 98 22.88 15.31 23.73
N ARG A 99 22.82 16.53 23.19
CA ARG A 99 23.35 17.76 23.81
C ARG A 99 22.30 18.54 24.62
N GLN A 100 21.12 17.93 24.85
CA GLN A 100 19.99 18.49 25.60
C GLN A 100 19.37 19.80 25.07
N ASP A 101 19.56 20.13 23.79
CA ASP A 101 19.10 21.41 23.22
C ASP A 101 17.91 21.26 22.25
N VAL A 102 17.07 20.24 22.46
CA VAL A 102 15.94 19.98 21.56
C VAL A 102 14.61 20.16 22.29
N ALA A 103 13.91 21.23 21.91
CA ALA A 103 12.53 21.44 22.31
C ALA A 103 11.60 20.38 21.70
N GLU A 104 10.63 19.89 22.47
CA GLU A 104 9.66 18.88 22.02
C GLU A 104 8.87 19.32 20.77
N SER A 105 8.58 20.62 20.65
CA SER A 105 7.94 21.22 19.48
C SER A 105 8.74 21.04 18.19
N ARG A 106 10.07 20.98 18.27
CA ARG A 106 10.97 20.73 17.12
C ARG A 106 10.94 19.26 16.71
N ILE A 107 10.84 18.35 17.69
CA ILE A 107 10.65 16.91 17.43
C ILE A 107 9.31 16.68 16.75
N ASP A 108 8.24 17.29 17.25
CA ASP A 108 6.91 17.19 16.64
C ASP A 108 6.87 17.70 15.20
N ALA A 109 7.50 18.85 14.92
CA ALA A 109 7.60 19.39 13.57
C ALA A 109 8.35 18.45 12.62
N ALA A 110 9.48 17.88 13.07
CA ALA A 110 10.28 16.94 12.27
C ALA A 110 9.51 15.65 11.99
N VAL A 111 8.83 15.10 13.01
CA VAL A 111 8.06 13.86 12.94
C VAL A 111 6.78 14.04 12.11
N ALA A 112 6.13 15.20 12.17
CA ALA A 112 4.95 15.51 11.35
C ALA A 112 5.26 15.41 9.84
N GLY A 113 6.45 15.87 9.42
CA GLY A 113 6.93 15.77 8.04
C GLY A 113 7.09 14.34 7.53
N LEU A 114 7.29 13.36 8.43
CA LEU A 114 7.45 11.94 8.08
C LEU A 114 6.16 11.30 7.55
N SER A 115 5.00 11.88 7.86
CA SER A 115 3.71 11.43 7.34
C SER A 115 3.61 11.52 5.81
N ALA A 116 4.42 12.35 5.15
CA ALA A 116 4.44 12.50 3.70
C ALA A 116 5.17 11.36 2.96
N PHE A 117 5.99 10.57 3.65
CA PHE A 117 6.84 9.53 3.07
C PHE A 117 6.10 8.21 2.89
N SER A 118 6.57 7.36 1.97
CA SER A 118 6.01 6.01 1.82
C SER A 118 6.49 5.10 2.96
N LYS A 119 5.83 3.95 3.14
CA LYS A 119 6.28 2.94 4.13
C LYS A 119 7.70 2.45 3.82
N ALA A 120 8.03 2.26 2.54
CA ALA A 120 9.34 1.79 2.12
C ALA A 120 10.44 2.82 2.45
N ASP A 121 10.15 4.11 2.26
CA ASP A 121 11.08 5.19 2.62
C ASP A 121 11.30 5.25 4.13
N LEU A 122 10.23 5.14 4.92
CA LEU A 122 10.32 5.12 6.38
C LEU A 122 11.06 3.90 6.92
N ASP A 123 10.91 2.73 6.28
CA ASP A 123 11.70 1.54 6.58
C ASP A 123 13.19 1.75 6.29
N ASN A 124 13.52 2.43 5.18
CA ASN A 124 14.90 2.78 4.85
C ASN A 124 15.49 3.80 5.83
N MET A 125 14.71 4.81 6.23
CA MET A 125 15.10 5.78 7.25
C MET A 125 15.36 5.08 8.60
N ALA A 126 14.44 4.21 9.04
CA ALA A 126 14.58 3.44 10.27
C ALA A 126 15.85 2.58 10.27
N ARG A 127 16.19 1.97 9.12
CA ARG A 127 17.46 1.21 8.96
C ARG A 127 18.68 2.10 9.06
N GLN A 128 18.68 3.27 8.43
CA GLN A 128 19.81 4.22 8.46
C GLN A 128 20.01 4.88 9.84
N LEU A 129 18.96 4.88 10.66
CA LEU A 129 18.98 5.30 12.07
C LEU A 129 19.17 4.13 13.04
N GLU A 130 19.41 2.92 12.53
CA GLU A 130 19.64 1.70 13.32
C GLU A 130 18.49 1.34 14.29
N ILE A 131 17.26 1.76 13.97
CA ILE A 131 16.07 1.53 14.80
C ILE A 131 15.60 0.09 14.65
N GLN A 132 15.62 -0.65 15.76
CA GLN A 132 15.11 -2.01 15.88
C GLN A 132 13.99 -2.10 16.94
N PRO A 133 13.00 -2.98 16.80
CA PRO A 133 12.73 -3.87 15.66
C PRO A 133 12.07 -3.13 14.48
N ARG A 134 12.24 -3.65 13.25
CA ARG A 134 11.68 -3.07 12.03
C ARG A 134 10.18 -2.75 12.18
N PRO A 135 9.71 -1.55 11.77
CA PRO A 135 8.31 -1.19 11.90
C PRO A 135 7.38 -2.05 11.05
N LYS A 136 6.21 -2.42 11.59
CA LYS A 136 5.22 -3.22 10.85
C LYS A 136 4.31 -2.34 9.99
N THR A 137 3.99 -1.15 10.46
CA THR A 137 3.05 -0.22 9.83
C THR A 137 3.68 1.17 9.68
N LYS A 138 3.11 1.99 8.79
CA LYS A 138 3.54 3.39 8.62
C LYS A 138 3.45 4.21 9.92
N PRO A 139 2.33 4.20 10.67
CA PRO A 139 2.26 4.91 11.94
C PRO A 139 3.23 4.34 12.99
N ASP A 140 3.49 3.03 13.01
CA ASP A 140 4.49 2.40 13.88
C ASP A 140 5.92 2.90 13.56
N ALA A 141 6.25 3.13 12.29
CA ALA A 141 7.56 3.67 11.90
C ALA A 141 7.78 5.09 12.42
N ILE A 142 6.79 5.96 12.22
CA ILE A 142 6.83 7.35 12.68
C ILE A 142 6.93 7.40 14.21
N LYS A 143 6.12 6.58 14.89
CA LYS A 143 6.16 6.48 16.36
C LYS A 143 7.52 6.04 16.87
N LYS A 144 8.11 4.98 16.29
CA LYS A 144 9.44 4.50 16.71
C LYS A 144 10.54 5.52 16.50
N ILE A 145 10.51 6.28 15.40
CA ILE A 145 11.47 7.36 15.16
C ILE A 145 11.35 8.42 16.26
N ARG A 146 10.13 8.84 16.59
CA ARG A 146 9.87 9.77 17.71
C ARG A 146 10.37 9.21 19.05
N ASP A 147 9.99 7.99 19.38
CA ASP A 147 10.37 7.33 20.64
C ASP A 147 11.89 7.22 20.77
N THR A 148 12.60 6.95 19.66
CA THR A 148 14.07 6.88 19.65
C THR A 148 14.70 8.25 19.97
N ILE A 149 14.19 9.33 19.37
CA ILE A 149 14.70 10.69 19.62
C ILE A 149 14.44 11.09 21.08
N ASN A 150 13.24 10.84 21.58
CA ASN A 150 12.88 11.12 22.98
C ASN A 150 13.73 10.32 23.97
N MET A 151 13.94 9.03 23.71
CA MET A 151 14.78 8.17 24.57
C MET A 151 16.22 8.69 24.65
N GLN A 152 16.79 9.18 23.53
CA GLN A 152 18.15 9.76 23.53
C GLN A 152 18.21 11.07 24.32
N ALA A 153 17.18 11.91 24.22
CA ALA A 153 17.08 13.13 25.02
C ALA A 153 17.01 12.82 26.52
N GLU A 154 16.21 11.82 26.93
CA GLU A 154 16.05 11.41 28.32
C GLU A 154 17.34 10.79 28.91
N ILE A 155 18.04 9.95 28.15
CA ILE A 155 19.31 9.35 28.59
C ILE A 155 20.33 10.44 28.88
N SER A 156 20.43 11.43 27.98
CA SER A 156 21.41 12.52 28.11
C SER A 156 21.12 13.39 29.33
N ALA A 157 19.83 13.66 29.61
CA ALA A 157 19.40 14.34 30.84
C ALA A 157 19.76 13.60 32.12
N ARG A 158 19.67 12.26 32.12
CA ARG A 158 20.06 11.44 33.28
C ARG A 158 21.57 11.42 33.53
N VAL A 159 22.39 11.38 32.48
CA VAL A 159 23.86 11.37 32.60
C VAL A 159 24.38 12.67 33.24
N GLU A 160 23.83 13.83 32.86
CA GLU A 160 24.23 15.10 33.49
C GLU A 160 23.87 15.20 34.97
N LEU A 161 22.67 14.74 35.37
CA LEU A 161 22.26 14.76 36.77
C LEU A 161 23.14 13.86 37.64
N SER A 162 23.60 12.73 37.10
CA SER A 162 24.55 11.86 37.78
C SER A 162 25.97 12.46 37.84
N SER A 163 26.36 13.29 36.87
CA SER A 163 27.68 13.94 36.83
C SER A 163 27.77 15.18 37.74
N LYS A 164 26.65 15.83 38.06
CA LYS A 164 26.59 17.01 38.94
C LYS A 164 26.40 16.65 40.43
N GLY A 165 26.24 15.36 40.74
CA GLY A 165 26.00 14.84 42.10
C GLY A 165 27.24 14.38 42.87
N TYR A 166 28.44 14.79 42.47
CA TYR A 166 29.70 14.50 43.16
C TYR A 166 30.49 15.78 43.43
#